data_AF-A0AAX6DWV8-F1
#
_entry.id   AF-A0AAX6DWV8-F1
#
_cell.length_a   1.000
_cell.length_b   1.000
_cell.length_c   1.000
_cell.angle_alpha   90.00
_cell.angle_beta   90.00
_cell.angle_gamma   90.00
#
_symmetry.space_group_name_H-M   'P 1'
#
loop_
_entity.id
_entity.type
_entity.pdbx_description
1 polymer ?
#
loop_
_entity_poly.entity_id
_entity_poly.type
_entity_poly.pdbx_seq_one_letter_code
_entity_poly.pdbx_strand_id
1 'polypeptide(L)'
;MLLGLELGPLYEAFLREKNIIIRGMAHPFLFSQTETSRQEMSRFDLLRIFGALPVSPTNMYRLLSRKSFVLLYPGGAREALHRKGEEYKLYWPDQPEFVRMAARFDATIVPFGVGEDDIAEVVLDYDDQMNIPFVQRWIESMNQGVIRIRTDMDGEVGKQDFHLPGLLPKVPGRFYYLFGKPFETRGMDILKDRESAIEAYSRIKSETKSLMSYLLKKREEDPYRSVVQRTVYQNSWGVSTEVPTFDP
;
A
#
# COMPACT_ATOMS: atom_id res chain seq x y z
N MET A 1 -4.40 2.77 -1.96
CA MET A 1 -4.35 1.53 -1.18
C MET A 1 -5.41 1.65 -0.11
N LEU A 2 -6.38 0.75 -0.05
CA LEU A 2 -7.46 0.75 0.93
C LEU A 2 -7.32 -0.49 1.82
N LEU A 3 -6.96 -0.30 3.08
CA LEU A 3 -6.69 -1.38 4.06
C LEU A 3 -5.61 -2.41 3.67
N GLY A 4 -4.96 -2.26 2.52
CA GLY A 4 -3.97 -3.23 2.03
C GLY A 4 -4.61 -4.51 1.47
N LEU A 5 -5.82 -4.45 0.91
CA LEU A 5 -6.52 -5.63 0.38
C LEU A 5 -5.84 -6.19 -0.88
N GLU A 6 -5.06 -5.39 -1.59
CA GLU A 6 -4.25 -5.79 -2.73
C GLU A 6 -3.00 -6.60 -2.34
N LEU A 7 -2.57 -6.58 -1.07
CA LEU A 7 -1.25 -7.12 -0.70
C LEU A 7 -1.15 -8.65 -0.87
N GLY A 8 -2.24 -9.38 -0.59
CA GLY A 8 -2.25 -10.84 -0.69
C GLY A 8 -1.91 -11.34 -2.11
N PRO A 9 -2.69 -10.95 -3.13
CA PRO A 9 -2.42 -11.31 -4.52
C PRO A 9 -1.05 -10.84 -5.02
N LEU A 10 -0.59 -9.66 -4.56
CA LEU A 10 0.73 -9.15 -4.90
C LEU A 10 1.84 -10.08 -4.39
N TYR A 11 1.82 -10.43 -3.10
CA TYR A 11 2.82 -11.32 -2.51
C TYR A 11 2.80 -12.71 -3.14
N GLU A 12 1.60 -13.26 -3.40
CA GLU A 12 1.45 -14.54 -4.07
C GLU A 12 2.06 -14.52 -5.47
N ALA A 13 1.79 -13.48 -6.27
CA ALA A 13 2.30 -13.37 -7.64
C ALA A 13 3.83 -13.30 -7.66
N PHE A 14 4.46 -12.48 -6.80
CA PHE A 14 5.92 -12.42 -6.73
C PHE A 14 6.57 -13.74 -6.30
N LEU A 15 5.95 -14.45 -5.36
CA LEU A 15 6.44 -15.75 -4.93
C LEU A 15 6.30 -16.78 -6.05
N ARG A 16 5.13 -16.85 -6.69
CA ARG A 16 4.81 -17.83 -7.74
C ARG A 16 5.60 -17.59 -9.03
N GLU A 17 5.70 -16.36 -9.48
CA GLU A 17 6.22 -16.02 -10.82
C GLU A 17 7.68 -15.61 -10.81
N LYS A 18 8.19 -15.08 -9.69
CA LYS A 18 9.57 -14.60 -9.57
C LYS A 18 10.39 -15.36 -8.53
N ASN A 19 9.76 -16.21 -7.72
CA ASN A 19 10.39 -16.84 -6.55
C ASN A 19 11.03 -15.79 -5.62
N ILE A 20 10.37 -14.64 -5.49
CA ILE A 20 10.83 -13.51 -4.67
C ILE A 20 9.89 -13.33 -3.49
N ILE A 21 10.47 -13.21 -2.30
CA ILE A 21 9.74 -12.81 -1.10
C ILE A 21 9.90 -11.31 -0.89
N ILE A 22 8.80 -10.58 -0.96
CA ILE A 22 8.74 -9.16 -0.69
C ILE A 22 8.42 -8.95 0.79
N ARG A 23 9.19 -8.07 1.45
CA ARG A 23 9.00 -7.70 2.86
C ARG A 23 8.28 -6.35 2.95
N GLY A 24 7.00 -6.37 3.30
CA GLY A 24 6.21 -5.17 3.53
C GLY A 24 6.64 -4.42 4.79
N MET A 25 6.56 -3.09 4.77
CA MET A 25 6.71 -2.26 5.96
C MET A 25 5.36 -1.67 6.35
N ALA A 26 4.83 -2.07 7.50
CA ALA A 26 3.48 -1.70 7.92
C ALA A 26 3.46 -1.05 9.31
N HIS A 27 2.35 -0.40 9.66
CA HIS A 27 2.23 0.31 10.93
C HIS A 27 2.44 -0.63 12.14
N PRO A 28 3.20 -0.25 13.19
CA PRO A 28 3.50 -1.11 14.34
C PRO A 28 2.27 -1.67 15.05
N PHE A 29 1.15 -0.94 15.00
CA PHE A 29 -0.16 -1.40 15.52
C PHE A 29 -0.58 -2.78 14.97
N LEU A 30 -0.23 -3.10 13.71
CA LEU A 30 -0.57 -4.40 13.12
C LEU A 30 0.28 -5.56 13.68
N PHE A 31 1.28 -5.25 14.51
CA PHE A 31 2.20 -6.21 15.11
C PHE A 31 2.05 -6.30 16.63
N SER A 32 1.36 -5.38 17.30
CA SER A 32 1.03 -5.51 18.72
C SER A 32 0.06 -6.69 18.90
N GLN A 33 0.44 -7.66 19.72
CA GLN A 33 -0.45 -8.77 20.08
C GLN A 33 -1.56 -8.21 20.97
N THR A 34 -2.81 -8.23 20.50
CA THR A 34 -3.95 -8.31 21.40
C THR A 34 -4.13 -9.79 21.72
N GLU A 35 -3.73 -10.20 22.92
CA GLU A 35 -4.12 -11.48 23.50
C GLU A 35 -5.65 -11.49 23.72
N THR A 36 -6.41 -11.69 22.66
CA THR A 36 -7.82 -12.06 22.77
C THR A 36 -7.97 -13.48 22.26
N SER A 37 -8.37 -14.33 23.20
CA SER A 37 -8.59 -15.76 23.04
C SER A 37 -9.62 -16.08 21.95
N ARG A 38 -9.13 -16.25 20.72
CA ARG A 38 -9.69 -17.10 19.65
C ARG A 38 -8.67 -17.11 18.52
N GLN A 39 -7.93 -18.21 18.41
CA GLN A 39 -7.00 -18.51 17.32
C GLN A 39 -7.77 -18.75 16.01
N GLU A 40 -8.38 -17.71 15.48
CA GLU A 40 -8.71 -17.62 14.06
C GLU A 40 -7.60 -16.82 13.40
N MET A 41 -7.02 -17.35 12.32
CA MET A 41 -5.96 -16.69 11.55
C MET A 41 -6.41 -15.27 11.19
N SER A 42 -5.83 -14.27 11.86
CA SER A 42 -6.18 -12.88 11.59
C SER A 42 -5.49 -12.45 10.30
N ARG A 43 -6.04 -11.46 9.59
CA ARG A 43 -5.34 -10.80 8.46
C ARG A 43 -3.93 -10.31 8.86
N PHE A 44 -3.71 -10.01 10.14
CA PHE A 44 -2.40 -9.66 10.69
C PHE A 44 -1.39 -10.82 10.66
N ASP A 45 -1.87 -12.06 10.71
CA ASP A 45 -1.01 -13.24 10.58
C ASP A 45 -0.49 -13.40 9.15
N LEU A 46 -1.27 -13.03 8.12
CA LEU A 46 -0.80 -13.03 6.73
C LEU A 46 0.36 -12.07 6.51
N LEU A 47 0.30 -10.86 7.06
CA LEU A 47 1.42 -9.91 7.01
C LEU A 47 2.69 -10.51 7.62
N ARG A 48 2.57 -11.24 8.74
CA ARG A 48 3.69 -11.92 9.38
C ARG A 48 4.19 -13.13 8.59
N ILE A 49 3.30 -13.90 7.96
CA ILE A 49 3.64 -15.06 7.12
C ILE A 49 4.49 -14.62 5.92
N PHE A 50 4.15 -13.50 5.28
CA PHE A 50 4.97 -12.92 4.22
C PHE A 50 6.20 -12.14 4.75
N GLY A 51 6.36 -12.09 6.08
CA GLY A 51 7.46 -11.47 6.81
C GLY A 51 7.52 -9.96 6.71
N ALA A 52 6.36 -9.31 6.66
CA ALA A 52 6.27 -7.88 6.88
C ALA A 52 6.86 -7.50 8.25
N LEU A 53 7.42 -6.30 8.33
CA LEU A 53 8.02 -5.75 9.55
C LEU A 53 7.34 -4.43 9.93
N PRO A 54 7.33 -4.08 11.23
CA PRO A 54 6.88 -2.77 11.65
C PRO A 54 7.78 -1.70 11.03
N VAL A 55 7.18 -0.66 10.46
CA VAL A 55 7.88 0.43 9.81
C VAL A 55 8.76 1.16 10.82
N SER A 56 10.07 1.17 10.56
CA SER A 56 11.06 1.93 11.31
C SER A 56 12.34 2.07 10.49
N PRO A 57 13.14 3.13 10.70
CA PRO A 57 14.45 3.27 10.04
C PRO A 57 15.36 2.06 10.27
N THR A 58 15.35 1.49 11.48
CA THR A 58 16.16 0.33 11.86
C THR A 58 15.78 -0.92 11.08
N ASN A 59 14.48 -1.20 10.92
CA ASN A 59 14.04 -2.37 10.16
C ASN A 59 14.31 -2.19 8.67
N MET A 60 14.09 -0.99 8.12
CA MET A 60 14.40 -0.70 6.71
C MET A 60 15.90 -0.87 6.43
N TYR A 61 16.75 -0.35 7.32
CA TYR A 61 18.20 -0.53 7.25
C TYR A 61 18.59 -2.01 7.25
N ARG A 62 18.01 -2.83 8.15
CA ARG A 62 18.29 -4.27 8.23
C ARG A 62 17.84 -5.04 6.99
N LEU A 63 16.71 -4.68 6.40
CA LEU A 63 16.21 -5.32 5.19
C LEU A 63 17.13 -5.02 3.99
N LEU A 64 17.49 -3.75 3.79
CA LEU A 64 18.34 -3.32 2.69
C LEU A 64 19.79 -3.81 2.84
N SER A 65 20.34 -3.84 4.06
CA SER A 65 21.68 -4.40 4.30
C SER A 65 21.77 -5.89 3.98
N ARG A 66 20.66 -6.61 4.08
CA ARG A 66 20.52 -8.02 3.66
C ARG A 66 20.13 -8.19 2.20
N LYS A 67 20.09 -7.11 1.41
CA LYS A 67 19.68 -7.10 0.00
C LYS A 67 18.27 -7.68 -0.22
N SER A 68 17.37 -7.45 0.74
CA SER A 68 15.98 -7.92 0.65
C SER A 68 15.15 -7.04 -0.28
N PHE A 69 14.12 -7.62 -0.91
CA PHE A 69 13.08 -6.84 -1.59
C PHE A 69 12.13 -6.23 -0.54
N VAL A 70 11.97 -4.91 -0.57
CA VAL A 70 11.17 -4.15 0.41
C VAL A 70 9.98 -3.50 -0.30
N LEU A 71 8.79 -3.69 0.25
CA LEU A 71 7.57 -3.01 -0.20
C LEU A 71 7.21 -1.91 0.80
N LEU A 72 7.05 -0.70 0.29
CA LEU A 72 6.78 0.50 1.09
C LEU A 72 5.67 1.31 0.43
N TYR A 73 4.67 1.67 1.24
CA TYR A 73 3.67 2.68 0.91
C TYR A 73 3.99 3.93 1.72
N PRO A 74 4.58 4.99 1.11
CA PRO A 74 5.11 6.10 1.89
C PRO A 74 4.05 6.86 2.70
N GLY A 75 2.80 6.96 2.19
CA GLY A 75 1.70 7.55 2.95
C GLY A 75 1.17 6.68 4.10
N GLY A 76 1.49 5.38 4.10
CA GLY A 76 1.22 4.47 5.22
C GLY A 76 -0.26 4.44 5.63
N ALA A 77 -0.52 4.55 6.93
CA ALA A 77 -1.88 4.48 7.48
C ALA A 77 -2.81 5.58 6.95
N ARG A 78 -2.29 6.78 6.63
CA ARG A 78 -3.09 7.90 6.10
C ARG A 78 -3.71 7.57 4.74
N GLU A 79 -2.97 6.86 3.90
CA GLU A 79 -3.47 6.36 2.62
C GLU A 79 -4.32 5.11 2.81
N ALA A 80 -3.90 4.17 3.66
CA ALA A 80 -4.63 2.93 3.92
C ALA A 80 -6.05 3.14 4.49
N LEU A 81 -6.23 4.23 5.24
CA LEU A 81 -7.47 4.63 5.92
C LEU A 81 -8.02 5.93 5.33
N HIS A 82 -7.86 6.12 4.01
CA HIS A 82 -8.33 7.33 3.35
C HIS A 82 -9.86 7.50 3.51
N ARG A 83 -10.32 8.75 3.48
CA ARG A 83 -11.72 9.13 3.63
C ARG A 83 -12.45 9.11 2.28
N LYS A 84 -13.75 9.41 2.28
CA LYS A 84 -14.54 9.51 1.04
C LYS A 84 -13.96 10.57 0.11
N GLY A 85 -13.83 10.27 -1.18
CA GLY A 85 -13.30 11.20 -2.17
C GLY A 85 -11.78 11.39 -2.13
N GLU A 86 -11.07 10.59 -1.34
CA GLU A 86 -9.61 10.58 -1.23
C GLU A 86 -8.95 9.40 -1.97
N GLU A 87 -9.73 8.66 -2.76
CA GLU A 87 -9.25 7.54 -3.56
C GLU A 87 -8.09 7.98 -4.44
N TYR A 88 -7.06 7.14 -4.50
CA TYR A 88 -5.87 7.36 -5.33
C TYR A 88 -5.07 8.65 -5.03
N LYS A 89 -5.33 9.36 -3.92
CA LYS A 89 -4.52 10.49 -3.48
C LYS A 89 -3.28 10.01 -2.71
N LEU A 90 -2.15 10.64 -2.98
CA LEU A 90 -0.89 10.37 -2.30
C LEU A 90 -0.65 11.37 -1.16
N TYR A 91 -0.62 10.86 0.07
CA TYR A 91 -0.33 11.60 1.30
C TYR A 91 1.07 11.26 1.80
N TRP A 92 2.07 11.35 0.92
CA TRP A 92 3.45 11.05 1.29
C TRP A 92 4.07 12.16 2.17
N PRO A 93 4.91 11.81 3.15
CA PRO A 93 5.72 12.76 3.92
C PRO A 93 6.54 13.72 3.08
N ASP A 94 6.76 14.94 3.55
CA ASP A 94 7.60 15.91 2.82
C ASP A 94 9.09 15.53 2.83
N GLN A 95 9.49 14.68 3.77
CA GLN A 95 10.89 14.28 3.93
C GLN A 95 11.27 13.10 3.01
N PRO A 96 12.42 13.16 2.31
CA PRO A 96 12.87 12.11 1.39
C PRO A 96 13.59 10.94 2.10
N GLU A 97 13.17 10.57 3.30
CA GLU A 97 13.91 9.64 4.17
C GLU A 97 14.11 8.26 3.54
N PHE A 98 13.06 7.70 2.92
CA PHE A 98 13.14 6.38 2.30
C PHE A 98 14.07 6.38 1.08
N VAL A 99 14.15 7.49 0.35
CA VAL A 99 15.05 7.67 -0.80
C VAL A 99 16.50 7.74 -0.34
N ARG A 100 16.77 8.50 0.73
CA ARG A 100 18.10 8.54 1.36
C ARG A 100 18.51 7.17 1.90
N MET A 101 17.57 6.45 2.53
CA MET A 101 17.83 5.09 3.03
C MET A 101 18.12 4.11 1.89
N ALA A 102 17.38 4.18 0.78
CA ALA A 102 17.66 3.37 -0.42
C ALA A 102 19.04 3.69 -1.01
N ALA A 103 19.38 4.98 -1.16
CA ALA A 103 20.67 5.43 -1.68
C ALA A 103 21.86 4.97 -0.82
N ARG A 104 21.67 4.86 0.51
CA ARG A 104 22.71 4.32 1.41
C ARG A 104 23.16 2.90 1.06
N PHE A 105 22.33 2.13 0.36
CA PHE A 105 22.58 0.75 0.00
C PHE A 105 22.67 0.53 -1.52
N ASP A 106 22.79 1.59 -2.32
CA ASP A 106 22.66 1.54 -3.78
C ASP A 106 21.37 0.81 -4.23
N ALA A 107 20.31 0.87 -3.43
CA ALA A 107 19.09 0.15 -3.71
C ALA A 107 18.37 0.78 -4.91
N THR A 108 17.87 -0.07 -5.80
CA THR A 108 17.00 0.36 -6.90
C THR A 108 15.58 0.52 -6.40
N ILE A 109 14.96 1.66 -6.67
CA ILE A 109 13.56 1.93 -6.31
C ILE A 109 12.72 1.68 -7.56
N VAL A 110 11.71 0.82 -7.45
CA VAL A 110 10.75 0.60 -8.54
C VAL A 110 9.41 1.22 -8.11
N PRO A 111 9.02 2.38 -8.67
CA PRO A 111 7.70 2.93 -8.41
C PRO A 111 6.64 2.03 -9.04
N PHE A 112 5.47 1.93 -8.42
CA PHE A 112 4.36 1.16 -8.97
C PHE A 112 3.03 1.81 -8.64
N GLY A 113 2.06 1.68 -9.54
CA GLY A 113 0.67 2.06 -9.33
C GLY A 113 -0.19 0.86 -9.00
N VAL A 114 -1.25 1.08 -8.21
CA VAL A 114 -2.27 0.07 -7.86
C VAL A 114 -3.67 0.62 -8.16
N GLY A 115 -4.48 -0.17 -8.86
CA GLY A 115 -5.90 0.11 -9.10
C GLY A 115 -6.83 -0.66 -8.17
N GLU A 116 -6.74 -0.44 -6.85
CA GLU A 116 -7.41 -1.26 -5.82
C GLU A 116 -8.89 -0.92 -5.58
N ASP A 117 -9.27 0.36 -5.61
CA ASP A 117 -10.54 0.87 -5.06
C ASP A 117 -11.79 0.52 -5.93
N ASP A 118 -11.66 -0.46 -6.81
CA ASP A 118 -12.75 -1.08 -7.57
C ASP A 118 -13.48 -2.18 -6.80
N ILE A 119 -12.93 -2.67 -5.69
CA ILE A 119 -13.54 -3.79 -4.94
C ILE A 119 -14.45 -3.32 -3.80
N ALA A 120 -14.29 -2.08 -3.34
CA ALA A 120 -15.06 -1.53 -2.24
C ALA A 120 -15.22 -0.02 -2.40
N GLU A 121 -16.38 0.48 -1.96
CA GLU A 121 -16.66 1.91 -1.79
C GLU A 121 -16.61 2.26 -0.30
N VAL A 122 -15.94 3.35 0.05
CA VAL A 122 -16.00 3.89 1.41
C VAL A 122 -17.34 4.61 1.57
N VAL A 123 -18.23 4.06 2.39
CA VAL A 123 -19.56 4.64 2.66
C VAL A 123 -19.64 5.30 4.03
N LEU A 124 -18.77 4.90 4.96
CA LEU A 124 -18.62 5.53 6.27
C LEU A 124 -17.13 5.77 6.51
N ASP A 125 -16.71 7.02 6.51
CA ASP A 125 -15.34 7.38 6.88
C ASP A 125 -15.26 7.85 8.34
N TYR A 126 -14.05 8.26 8.77
CA TYR A 126 -13.81 8.79 10.10
C TYR A 126 -14.77 9.92 10.48
N ASP A 127 -15.01 10.88 9.59
CA ASP A 127 -15.80 12.07 9.92
C ASP A 127 -17.28 11.70 10.14
N ASP A 128 -17.81 10.77 9.36
CA ASP A 128 -19.15 10.21 9.59
C ASP A 128 -19.22 9.48 10.94
N GLN A 129 -18.22 8.65 11.23
CA GLN A 129 -18.17 7.80 12.40
C GLN A 129 -18.07 8.58 13.71
N MET A 130 -17.38 9.73 13.69
CA MET A 130 -17.27 10.63 14.84
C MET A 130 -18.61 11.28 15.21
N ASN A 131 -19.60 11.30 14.31
CA ASN A 131 -20.95 11.78 14.61
C ASN A 131 -21.83 10.72 15.28
N ILE A 132 -21.36 9.48 15.45
CA ILE A 132 -22.10 8.37 16.07
C ILE A 132 -21.57 8.12 17.49
N PRO A 133 -22.30 8.46 18.56
CA PRO A 133 -21.74 8.53 19.93
C PRO A 133 -21.07 7.25 20.45
N PHE A 134 -21.58 6.07 20.09
CA PHE A 134 -20.96 4.79 20.47
C PHE A 134 -19.68 4.50 19.67
N VAL A 135 -19.71 4.76 18.36
CA VAL A 135 -18.57 4.53 17.46
C VAL A 135 -17.45 5.50 17.78
N GLN A 136 -17.78 6.78 18.02
CA GLN A 136 -16.85 7.80 18.48
C GLN A 136 -16.06 7.33 19.71
N ARG A 137 -16.74 6.90 20.78
CA ARG A 137 -16.08 6.43 22.01
C ARG A 137 -15.17 5.23 21.75
N TRP A 138 -15.58 4.33 20.87
CA TRP A 138 -14.78 3.16 20.50
C TRP A 138 -13.51 3.57 19.73
N ILE A 139 -13.63 4.47 18.76
CA ILE A 139 -12.51 5.04 18.00
C ILE A 139 -11.55 5.79 18.91
N GLU A 140 -12.06 6.64 19.80
CA GLU A 140 -11.26 7.37 20.78
C GLU A 140 -10.48 6.41 21.68
N SER A 141 -11.14 5.36 22.19
CA SER A 141 -10.49 4.33 23.01
C SER A 141 -9.40 3.57 22.27
N MET A 142 -9.63 3.18 21.02
CA MET A 142 -8.59 2.53 20.20
C MET A 142 -7.39 3.45 19.99
N ASN A 143 -7.62 4.73 19.69
CA ASN A 143 -6.55 5.67 19.38
C ASN A 143 -5.73 6.12 20.60
N GLN A 144 -6.20 5.91 21.83
CA GLN A 144 -5.47 6.26 23.06
C GLN A 144 -4.19 5.43 23.26
N GLY A 145 -4.13 4.21 22.71
CA GLY A 145 -2.98 3.29 22.86
C GLY A 145 -2.13 3.10 21.60
N VAL A 146 -2.49 3.74 20.49
CA VAL A 146 -1.79 3.56 19.21
C VAL A 146 -0.57 4.47 19.15
N ILE A 147 0.60 3.89 18.88
CA ILE A 147 1.81 4.66 18.56
C ILE A 147 1.52 5.47 17.31
N ARG A 148 1.36 6.79 17.46
CA ARG A 148 1.22 7.71 16.33
C ARG A 148 2.59 7.90 15.71
N ILE A 149 2.76 7.50 14.45
CA ILE A 149 3.97 7.76 13.68
C ILE A 149 3.84 9.14 13.01
N ARG A 150 4.91 9.94 13.00
CA ARG A 150 4.94 11.29 12.38
C ARG A 150 4.02 12.30 13.08
N THR A 151 3.97 12.28 14.42
CA THR A 151 3.22 13.27 15.23
C THR A 151 3.75 14.70 15.10
N ASP A 152 4.96 14.85 14.59
CA ASP A 152 5.68 16.11 14.35
C ASP A 152 5.42 16.70 12.96
N MET A 153 4.62 16.05 12.12
CA MET A 153 4.27 16.55 10.80
C MET A 153 2.89 17.22 10.79
N ASP A 154 2.89 18.52 10.51
CA ASP A 154 1.67 19.33 10.37
C ASP A 154 0.91 18.98 9.06
N GLY A 155 -0.41 19.22 9.05
CA GLY A 155 -1.25 19.09 7.86
C GLY A 155 -1.83 17.69 7.59
N GLU A 156 -2.20 17.42 6.34
CA GLU A 156 -2.96 16.21 5.95
C GLU A 156 -2.21 14.89 6.19
N VAL A 157 -0.88 14.92 6.22
CA VAL A 157 -0.03 13.72 6.43
C VAL A 157 -0.04 13.27 7.91
N GLY A 158 -0.29 14.21 8.84
CA GLY A 158 -0.39 13.95 10.27
C GLY A 158 -1.74 13.35 10.71
N LYS A 159 -2.77 13.40 9.86
CA LYS A 159 -4.12 12.87 10.15
C LYS A 159 -4.19 11.34 10.05
N GLN A 160 -3.55 10.66 10.99
CA GLN A 160 -3.47 9.20 11.02
C GLN A 160 -4.45 8.59 12.04
N ASP A 161 -5.68 9.12 12.10
CA ASP A 161 -6.69 8.62 13.01
C ASP A 161 -7.09 7.19 12.62
N PHE A 162 -6.77 6.23 13.50
CA PHE A 162 -7.09 4.83 13.26
C PHE A 162 -8.59 4.62 13.38
N HIS A 163 -9.20 4.23 12.27
CA HIS A 163 -10.58 3.82 12.19
C HIS A 163 -10.71 2.69 11.19
N LEU A 164 -11.80 1.93 11.29
CA LEU A 164 -12.15 0.97 10.25
C LEU A 164 -13.21 1.63 9.37
N PRO A 165 -12.90 2.00 8.12
CA PRO A 165 -13.90 2.57 7.22
C PRO A 165 -15.02 1.55 7.00
N GLY A 166 -16.26 2.03 6.96
CA GLY A 166 -17.39 1.22 6.52
C GLY A 166 -17.33 1.06 5.01
N LEU A 167 -17.24 -0.19 4.56
CA LEU A 167 -17.04 -0.53 3.16
C LEU A 167 -18.29 -1.20 2.58
N LEU A 168 -18.73 -0.72 1.41
CA LEU A 168 -19.71 -1.40 0.58
C LEU A 168 -18.98 -2.14 -0.53
N PRO A 169 -19.04 -3.48 -0.62
CA PRO A 169 -18.37 -4.21 -1.68
C PRO A 169 -18.98 -3.84 -3.04
N LYS A 170 -18.12 -3.55 -4.02
CA LYS A 170 -18.50 -3.41 -5.43
C LYS A 170 -18.48 -4.79 -6.10
N VAL A 171 -19.07 -4.89 -7.30
CA VAL A 171 -19.00 -6.12 -8.12
C VAL A 171 -17.53 -6.54 -8.24
N PRO A 172 -17.15 -7.81 -8.01
CA PRO A 172 -15.74 -8.18 -7.87
C PRO A 172 -14.90 -7.81 -9.09
N GLY A 173 -14.13 -6.73 -8.96
CA GLY A 173 -13.13 -6.31 -9.92
C GLY A 173 -11.90 -7.21 -9.91
N ARG A 174 -10.83 -6.77 -10.59
CA ARG A 174 -9.49 -7.38 -10.53
C ARG A 174 -8.52 -6.32 -10.00
N PHE A 175 -7.48 -6.73 -9.29
CA PHE A 175 -6.38 -5.85 -8.94
C PHE A 175 -5.44 -5.65 -10.15
N TYR A 176 -5.10 -4.40 -10.42
CA TYR A 176 -4.11 -4.03 -11.43
C TYR A 176 -2.87 -3.46 -10.74
N TYR A 177 -1.70 -3.94 -11.18
CA TYR A 177 -0.40 -3.45 -10.74
C TYR A 177 0.39 -3.06 -11.97
N LEU A 178 0.98 -1.86 -11.94
CA LEU A 178 1.87 -1.39 -13.00
C LEU A 178 3.17 -0.92 -12.39
N PHE A 179 4.26 -1.62 -12.71
CA PHE A 179 5.60 -1.27 -12.28
C PHE A 179 6.24 -0.31 -13.30
N GLY A 180 6.69 0.83 -12.81
CA GLY A 180 7.38 1.83 -13.62
C GLY A 180 8.85 1.50 -13.85
N LYS A 181 9.56 2.45 -14.44
CA LYS A 181 10.99 2.28 -14.72
C LYS A 181 11.80 2.23 -13.41
N PRO A 182 12.76 1.29 -13.29
CA PRO A 182 13.66 1.27 -12.16
C PRO A 182 14.41 2.60 -12.01
N PHE A 183 14.45 3.11 -10.78
CA PHE A 183 15.21 4.29 -10.37
C PHE A 183 16.46 3.84 -9.62
N GLU A 184 17.61 3.93 -10.29
CA GLU A 184 18.91 3.60 -9.70
C GLU A 184 19.38 4.74 -8.82
N THR A 185 19.65 4.47 -7.55
CA THR A 185 20.20 5.49 -6.62
C THR A 185 21.72 5.58 -6.68
N ARG A 186 22.37 4.57 -7.25
CA ARG A 186 23.82 4.49 -7.39
C ARG A 186 24.35 5.65 -8.24
N GLY A 187 25.44 6.26 -7.79
CA GLY A 187 26.12 7.33 -8.52
C GLY A 187 25.44 8.70 -8.41
N MET A 188 24.33 8.81 -7.69
CA MET A 188 23.71 10.10 -7.36
C MET A 188 24.22 10.62 -6.02
N ASP A 189 24.33 11.95 -5.89
CA ASP A 189 24.78 12.59 -4.65
C ASP A 189 23.67 12.74 -3.58
N ILE A 190 22.66 11.87 -3.59
CA ILE A 190 21.48 11.89 -2.67
C ILE A 190 21.87 11.98 -1.18
N LEU A 191 22.98 11.36 -0.79
CA LEU A 191 23.42 11.34 0.60
C LEU A 191 24.11 12.66 1.03
N LYS A 192 24.81 13.31 0.09
CA LYS A 192 25.63 14.51 0.32
C LYS A 192 24.84 15.78 0.06
N ASP A 193 23.96 15.76 -0.92
CA ASP A 193 23.16 16.88 -1.36
C ASP A 193 21.67 16.68 -1.01
N ARG A 194 21.12 17.66 -0.30
CA ARG A 194 19.72 17.68 0.10
C ARG A 194 18.80 17.92 -1.11
N GLU A 195 19.22 18.75 -2.06
CA GLU A 195 18.42 19.06 -3.24
C GLU A 195 18.27 17.83 -4.13
N SER A 196 19.36 17.10 -4.39
CA SER A 196 19.33 15.80 -5.08
C SER A 196 18.37 14.79 -4.44
N ALA A 197 18.31 14.73 -3.10
CA ALA A 197 17.37 13.85 -2.41
C ALA A 197 15.91 14.28 -2.60
N ILE A 198 15.63 15.58 -2.58
CA ILE A 198 14.29 16.15 -2.81
C ILE A 198 13.86 15.93 -4.25
N GLU A 199 14.75 16.14 -5.23
CA GLU A 199 14.48 15.93 -6.65
C GLU A 199 14.17 14.44 -6.93
N ALA A 200 15.02 13.54 -6.44
CA ALA A 200 14.81 12.10 -6.58
C ALA A 200 13.46 11.67 -5.99
N TYR A 201 13.14 12.15 -4.79
CA TYR A 201 11.85 11.91 -4.15
C TYR A 201 10.67 12.44 -4.96
N SER A 202 10.76 13.68 -5.46
CA SER A 202 9.71 14.31 -6.29
C SER A 202 9.48 13.53 -7.59
N ARG A 203 10.57 13.10 -8.25
CA ARG A 203 10.51 12.30 -9.47
C ARG A 203 9.83 10.94 -9.23
N ILE A 204 10.18 10.24 -8.15
CA ILE A 204 9.56 8.96 -7.79
C ILE A 204 8.07 9.14 -7.47
N LYS A 205 7.71 10.20 -6.72
CA LYS A 205 6.30 10.53 -6.41
C LYS A 205 5.51 10.88 -7.67
N SER A 206 6.08 11.65 -8.59
CA SER A 206 5.47 12.02 -9.87
C SER A 206 5.24 10.80 -10.76
N GLU A 207 6.25 9.93 -10.90
CA GLU A 207 6.13 8.67 -11.66
C GLU A 207 5.02 7.79 -11.07
N THR A 208 4.98 7.64 -9.74
CA THR A 208 3.92 6.86 -9.07
C THR A 208 2.53 7.40 -9.40
N LYS A 209 2.33 8.73 -9.35
CA LYS A 209 1.05 9.36 -9.76
C LYS A 209 0.71 9.11 -11.22
N SER A 210 1.70 9.16 -12.11
CA SER A 210 1.53 8.89 -13.54
C SER A 210 1.06 7.46 -13.77
N LEU A 211 1.73 6.48 -13.15
CA LEU A 211 1.38 5.06 -13.25
C LEU A 211 -0.04 4.79 -12.73
N MET A 212 -0.40 5.39 -11.60
CA MET A 212 -1.77 5.29 -11.05
C MET A 212 -2.80 5.89 -12.02
N SER A 213 -2.56 7.10 -12.51
CA SER A 213 -3.47 7.78 -13.44
C SER A 213 -3.66 6.99 -14.73
N TYR A 214 -2.58 6.41 -15.25
CA TYR A 214 -2.62 5.54 -16.42
C TYR A 214 -3.46 4.29 -16.17
N LEU A 215 -3.19 3.57 -15.07
CA LEU A 215 -3.94 2.38 -14.67
C LEU A 215 -5.43 2.65 -14.52
N LEU A 216 -5.79 3.77 -13.88
CA LEU A 216 -7.18 4.16 -13.66
C LEU A 216 -7.93 4.37 -14.96
N LYS A 217 -7.27 4.93 -15.98
CA LYS A 217 -7.86 5.11 -17.30
C LYS A 217 -7.94 3.79 -18.04
N LYS A 218 -6.85 3.03 -18.09
CA LYS A 218 -6.74 1.84 -18.92
C LYS A 218 -7.60 0.67 -18.46
N ARG A 219 -7.79 0.50 -17.16
CA ARG A 219 -8.67 -0.55 -16.64
C ARG A 219 -10.14 -0.40 -17.09
N GLU A 220 -10.59 0.80 -17.44
CA GLU A 220 -11.94 1.00 -17.98
C GLU A 220 -12.10 0.37 -19.38
N GLU A 221 -10.99 0.14 -20.08
CA GLU A 221 -10.92 -0.53 -21.37
C GLU A 221 -10.78 -2.07 -21.24
N ASP A 222 -10.63 -2.63 -20.03
CA ASP A 222 -10.45 -4.07 -19.83
C ASP A 222 -11.78 -4.85 -20.03
N PRO A 223 -11.91 -5.68 -21.09
CA PRO A 223 -13.10 -6.49 -21.31
C PRO A 223 -13.32 -7.55 -20.21
N TYR A 224 -12.27 -7.90 -19.47
CA TYR A 224 -12.27 -8.90 -18.40
C TYR A 224 -12.22 -8.27 -16.99
N ARG A 225 -12.55 -6.98 -16.86
CA ARG A 225 -12.64 -6.31 -15.54
C ARG A 225 -13.71 -6.91 -14.64
N SER A 226 -14.81 -7.40 -15.21
CA SER A 226 -15.88 -8.07 -14.47
C SER A 226 -15.53 -9.54 -14.18
N VAL A 227 -15.80 -9.99 -12.96
CA VAL A 227 -15.66 -11.42 -12.58
C VAL A 227 -16.44 -12.35 -13.50
N VAL A 228 -17.60 -11.93 -14.00
CA VAL A 228 -18.44 -12.75 -14.89
C VAL A 228 -17.70 -13.07 -16.19
N GLN A 229 -17.07 -12.06 -16.81
CA GLN A 229 -16.32 -12.24 -18.05
C GLN A 229 -15.10 -13.12 -17.85
N ARG A 230 -14.41 -12.98 -16.70
CA ARG A 230 -13.29 -13.85 -16.34
C ARG A 230 -13.71 -15.30 -16.17
N THR A 231 -14.83 -15.54 -15.47
CA THR A 231 -15.36 -16.90 -15.27
C THR A 231 -15.73 -17.55 -16.61
N VAL A 232 -16.36 -16.80 -17.52
CA VAL A 232 -16.69 -17.32 -18.87
C VAL A 232 -15.42 -17.69 -19.64
N TYR A 233 -14.39 -16.83 -19.59
CA TYR A 233 -13.11 -17.10 -20.23
C TYR A 233 -12.45 -18.37 -19.66
N GLN A 234 -12.34 -18.47 -18.33
CA GLN A 234 -11.74 -19.62 -17.66
C GLN A 234 -12.51 -20.93 -17.89
N ASN A 235 -13.85 -20.88 -17.99
CA ASN A 235 -14.63 -22.07 -18.36
C ASN A 235 -14.36 -22.54 -19.80
N SER A 236 -13.98 -21.62 -20.69
CA SER A 236 -13.70 -21.91 -22.09
C SER A 236 -12.26 -22.38 -22.32
N TRP A 237 -11.31 -21.86 -21.54
CA TRP A 237 -9.86 -22.04 -21.76
C TRP A 237 -9.11 -22.73 -20.62
N GLY A 238 -9.79 -23.06 -19.52
CA GLY A 238 -9.22 -23.70 -18.33
C GLY A 238 -9.22 -22.78 -17.08
N VAL A 239 -9.49 -23.37 -15.92
CA VAL A 239 -9.63 -22.65 -14.64
C VAL A 239 -8.33 -21.98 -14.18
N SER A 240 -7.18 -22.56 -14.54
CA SER A 240 -5.86 -22.02 -14.21
C SER A 240 -5.29 -21.08 -15.29
N THR A 241 -6.04 -20.82 -16.37
CA THR A 241 -5.56 -20.00 -17.47
C THR A 241 -5.52 -18.54 -17.07
N GLU A 242 -4.39 -17.88 -17.36
CA GLU A 242 -4.23 -16.46 -17.13
C GLU A 242 -5.19 -15.68 -18.02
N VAL A 243 -6.12 -14.95 -17.42
CA VAL A 243 -7.07 -14.12 -18.17
C VAL A 243 -6.34 -12.86 -18.64
N PRO A 244 -6.37 -12.55 -19.95
CA PRO A 244 -5.71 -11.36 -20.48
C PRO A 244 -6.31 -10.07 -19.90
N THR A 245 -5.57 -8.99 -20.05
CA THR A 245 -5.97 -7.62 -19.71
C THR A 245 -5.56 -6.70 -20.87
N PHE A 246 -5.68 -5.39 -20.69
CA PHE A 246 -5.21 -4.40 -21.67
C PHE A 246 -3.69 -4.45 -21.84
N ASP A 247 -3.22 -4.11 -23.05
CA ASP A 247 -1.78 -3.94 -23.30
C ASP A 247 -1.28 -2.63 -22.66
N PRO A 248 -0.14 -2.68 -21.95
CA PRO A 248 0.45 -1.52 -21.26
C PRO A 248 1.11 -0.51 -22.19
#